data_AF-A0AA39MUW1-F1
#
_entry.id   AF-A0AA39MUW1-F1
#
_cell.length_a   1.000
_cell.length_b   1.000
_cell.length_c   1.000
_cell.angle_alpha   90.00
_cell.angle_beta   90.00
_cell.angle_gamma   90.00
#
_symmetry.space_group_name_H-M   'P 1'
#
loop_
_entity.id
_entity.type
_entity.pdbx_description
1 polymer ?
#
loop_
_entity_poly.entity_id
_entity_poly.type
_entity_poly.pdbx_seq_one_letter_code
_entity_poly.pdbx_strand_id
1 'polypeptide(L)'
;MANDPPPQSLVLSDIMHTLSPSPGPQNTDQSHHANGTDAEERDRSLDPPQEIDLKNYRNRIAEMVLLPSDGNESSTPRERELANMVLSLLDARQWDPAQLFEQADTISGLMQERELILQLFSEERARWKSEREGWERSAEALISQKMREVPDAFRTEVRYLLSVY
;
A
#
# COMPACT_ATOMS: atom_id res chain seq x y z
N MET A 1 2.45 -7.03 57.33
CA MET A 1 1.31 -7.12 56.39
C MET A 1 1.49 -5.98 55.40
N ALA A 2 2.04 -6.27 54.22
CA ALA A 2 2.33 -5.27 53.20
C ALA A 2 1.09 -5.11 52.30
N ASN A 3 0.59 -3.88 52.18
CA ASN A 3 -0.48 -3.52 51.27
C ASN A 3 0.14 -3.34 49.87
N ASP A 4 -0.06 -4.30 48.98
CA ASP A 4 0.20 -4.10 47.56
C ASP A 4 -0.94 -3.28 46.93
N PRO A 5 -0.65 -2.24 46.14
CA PRO A 5 -1.67 -1.51 45.41
C PRO A 5 -2.25 -2.38 44.28
N PRO A 6 -3.53 -2.20 43.90
CA PRO A 6 -4.17 -3.01 42.86
C PRO A 6 -3.49 -2.78 41.50
N PRO A 7 -3.48 -3.78 40.60
CA PRO A 7 -2.90 -3.65 39.28
C PRO A 7 -3.62 -2.57 38.49
N GLN A 8 -2.85 -1.63 37.95
CA GLN A 8 -3.36 -0.56 37.11
C GLN A 8 -3.98 -1.18 35.85
N SER A 9 -5.28 -1.02 35.69
CA SER A 9 -6.01 -1.46 34.51
C SER A 9 -5.51 -0.66 33.31
N LEU A 10 -4.68 -1.29 32.47
CA LEU A 10 -4.30 -0.76 31.18
C LEU A 10 -5.54 -0.81 30.28
N VAL A 11 -6.28 0.30 30.23
CA VAL A 11 -7.43 0.44 29.35
C VAL A 11 -6.90 0.46 27.92
N LEU A 12 -7.32 -0.52 27.11
CA LEU A 12 -6.92 -0.72 25.70
C LEU A 12 -7.13 0.52 24.80
N SER A 13 -7.86 1.53 25.28
CA SER A 13 -8.07 2.82 24.66
C SER A 13 -6.79 3.64 24.47
N ASP A 14 -5.74 3.43 25.28
CA ASP A 14 -4.46 4.16 25.16
C ASP A 14 -3.51 3.56 24.10
N ILE A 15 -3.80 2.37 23.57
CA ILE A 15 -2.89 1.66 22.65
C ILE A 15 -3.17 1.99 21.17
N MET A 16 -4.33 2.59 20.85
CA MET A 16 -4.66 2.96 19.47
C MET A 16 -4.80 4.47 19.29
N HIS A 17 -3.68 5.18 19.27
CA HIS A 17 -3.61 6.42 18.53
C HIS A 17 -3.57 6.09 17.03
N THR A 18 -4.75 5.95 16.42
CA THR A 18 -4.86 5.94 14.96
C THR A 18 -4.30 7.24 14.45
N LEU A 19 -3.16 7.17 13.75
CA LEU A 19 -2.54 8.30 13.07
C LEU A 19 -3.61 9.04 12.28
N SER A 20 -3.81 10.30 12.63
CA SER A 20 -4.73 11.21 11.96
C SER A 20 -4.38 11.24 10.46
N PRO A 21 -5.34 10.99 9.54
CA PRO A 21 -5.05 11.15 8.12
C PRO A 21 -4.80 12.63 7.84
N SER A 22 -3.63 12.92 7.27
CA SER A 22 -3.26 14.25 6.78
C SER A 22 -4.33 14.75 5.80
N PRO A 23 -4.80 16.02 5.88
CA PRO A 23 -5.78 16.53 4.94
C PRO A 23 -5.16 16.59 3.54
N GLY A 24 -5.60 15.68 2.65
CA GLY A 24 -5.28 15.74 1.23
C GLY A 24 -5.84 17.01 0.59
N PRO A 25 -5.25 17.48 -0.53
CA PRO A 25 -5.69 18.69 -1.21
C PRO A 25 -7.16 18.55 -1.62
N GLN A 26 -7.99 19.50 -1.18
CA GLN A 26 -9.39 19.60 -1.59
C GLN A 26 -9.46 19.99 -3.07
N ASN A 27 -9.68 19.01 -3.94
CA ASN A 27 -10.11 19.26 -5.31
C ASN A 27 -11.59 19.69 -5.29
N THR A 28 -11.83 20.96 -5.02
CA THR A 28 -12.98 21.66 -5.57
C THR A 28 -12.75 21.82 -7.07
N ASP A 29 -13.41 21.00 -7.89
CA ASP A 29 -14.24 21.52 -8.98
C ASP A 29 -15.02 20.43 -9.74
N GLN A 30 -16.34 20.60 -9.69
CA GLN A 30 -17.29 20.47 -10.79
C GLN A 30 -17.59 19.08 -11.38
N SER A 31 -18.62 18.50 -10.77
CA SER A 31 -19.62 17.67 -11.44
C SER A 31 -20.37 18.46 -12.53
N HIS A 32 -20.02 18.30 -13.80
CA HIS A 32 -20.94 18.57 -14.91
C HIS A 32 -20.72 17.58 -16.08
N HIS A 33 -21.81 16.88 -16.41
CA HIS A 33 -22.06 16.08 -17.61
C HIS A 33 -21.50 14.65 -17.68
N ALA A 34 -22.26 13.74 -17.08
CA ALA A 34 -22.40 12.39 -17.58
C ALA A 34 -23.21 12.41 -18.90
N ASN A 35 -22.57 12.15 -20.04
CA ASN A 35 -23.22 11.53 -21.18
C ASN A 35 -22.19 10.88 -22.12
N GLY A 36 -22.30 9.56 -22.32
CA GLY A 36 -21.91 8.83 -23.53
C GLY A 36 -20.42 8.73 -23.91
N THR A 37 -19.91 7.49 -23.90
CA THR A 37 -18.95 6.93 -24.90
C THR A 37 -17.49 7.41 -24.99
N ASP A 38 -16.93 8.19 -24.05
CA ASP A 38 -15.51 8.61 -24.14
C ASP A 38 -14.53 7.88 -23.20
N ALA A 39 -15.00 6.84 -22.50
CA ALA A 39 -14.17 6.13 -21.51
C ALA A 39 -13.05 5.27 -22.15
N GLU A 40 -13.23 4.78 -23.40
CA GLU A 40 -12.22 3.94 -24.06
C GLU A 40 -11.09 4.74 -24.72
N GLU A 41 -11.26 6.06 -24.93
CA GLU A 41 -10.23 6.88 -25.58
C GLU A 41 -9.21 7.46 -24.60
N ARG A 42 -9.59 7.63 -23.32
CA ARG A 42 -8.67 8.09 -22.26
C ARG A 42 -7.61 7.05 -21.89
N ASP A 43 -7.88 5.76 -22.09
CA ASP A 43 -6.93 4.68 -21.76
C ASP A 43 -5.79 4.54 -22.78
N ARG A 44 -5.90 5.14 -23.97
CA ARG A 44 -4.81 5.13 -24.97
C ARG A 44 -3.75 6.21 -24.76
N SER A 45 -3.92 7.05 -23.74
CA SER A 45 -3.07 8.22 -23.47
C SER A 45 -2.32 8.11 -22.14
N LEU A 46 -1.85 6.91 -21.77
CA LEU A 46 -1.08 6.72 -20.52
C LEU A 46 0.42 6.48 -20.74
N ASP A 47 0.86 6.15 -21.95
CA ASP A 47 2.28 6.02 -22.20
C ASP A 47 2.90 7.41 -22.45
N PRO A 48 3.86 7.84 -21.60
CA PRO A 48 4.62 9.05 -21.89
C PRO A 48 5.30 8.87 -23.26
N PRO A 49 5.10 9.78 -24.24
CA PRO A 49 5.72 9.69 -25.55
C PRO A 49 7.23 9.45 -25.41
N GLN A 50 7.74 8.50 -26.19
CA GLN A 50 9.14 8.09 -26.11
C GLN A 50 10.04 9.28 -26.45
N GLU A 51 11.22 9.32 -25.84
CA GLU A 51 12.20 10.41 -26.02
C GLU A 51 12.56 10.62 -27.50
N ILE A 52 12.53 9.55 -28.29
CA ILE A 52 12.78 9.56 -29.74
C ILE A 52 11.69 10.35 -30.48
N ASP A 53 10.43 10.15 -30.12
CA ASP A 53 9.30 10.86 -30.72
C ASP A 53 9.35 12.34 -30.37
N LEU A 54 9.71 12.67 -29.13
CA LEU A 54 9.86 14.05 -28.67
C LEU A 54 10.98 14.80 -29.41
N LYS A 55 12.11 14.13 -29.68
CA LYS A 55 13.20 14.69 -30.52
C LYS A 55 12.74 14.93 -31.95
N ASN A 56 11.96 14.00 -32.53
CA ASN A 56 11.41 14.16 -33.87
C ASN A 56 10.40 15.32 -33.94
N TYR A 57 9.51 15.46 -32.95
CA TYR A 57 8.58 16.59 -32.87
C TYR A 57 9.32 17.92 -32.69
N ARG A 58 10.38 17.96 -31.88
CA ARG A 58 11.24 19.13 -31.69
C ARG A 58 11.89 19.57 -33.01
N ASN A 59 12.51 18.63 -33.73
CA ASN A 59 13.18 18.92 -34.99
C ASN A 59 12.20 19.44 -36.04
N ARG A 60 11.03 18.80 -36.15
CA ARG A 60 9.98 19.20 -37.09
C ARG A 60 9.40 20.59 -36.81
N ILE A 61 9.21 20.94 -35.53
CA ILE A 61 8.74 22.27 -35.12
C ILE A 61 9.82 23.33 -35.36
N ALA A 62 11.09 23.01 -35.05
CA ALA A 62 12.21 23.90 -35.32
C ALA A 62 12.37 24.18 -36.82
N GLU A 63 12.22 23.17 -37.68
CA GLU A 63 12.23 23.32 -39.14
C GLU A 63 11.08 24.22 -39.64
N MET A 64 9.87 24.08 -39.10
CA MET A 64 8.73 24.94 -39.44
C MET A 64 8.91 26.41 -39.02
N VAL A 65 9.71 26.68 -37.98
CA VAL A 65 9.99 28.04 -37.49
C VAL A 65 11.19 28.68 -38.20
N LEU A 66 12.18 27.87 -38.62
CA LEU A 66 13.46 28.33 -39.17
C LEU A 66 13.52 28.36 -40.70
N LEU A 67 12.76 27.53 -41.43
CA LEU A 67 12.74 27.58 -42.89
C LEU A 67 11.59 28.48 -43.38
N PRO A 68 11.88 29.66 -43.98
CA PRO A 68 10.92 30.29 -44.87
C PRO A 68 10.85 29.40 -46.11
N SER A 69 9.81 28.57 -46.21
CA SER A 69 9.58 27.77 -47.41
C SER A 69 9.35 28.74 -48.57
N ASP A 70 10.23 28.65 -49.56
CA ASP A 70 10.17 29.40 -50.81
C ASP A 70 8.73 29.48 -51.33
N GLY A 71 8.15 30.67 -51.28
CA GLY A 71 6.97 31.03 -52.06
C GLY A 71 5.61 30.99 -51.37
N ASN A 72 5.47 30.63 -50.09
CA ASN A 72 4.20 30.84 -49.40
C ASN A 72 4.39 31.30 -47.94
N GLU A 73 3.75 32.43 -47.65
CA GLU A 73 3.62 33.16 -46.40
C GLU A 73 4.38 32.61 -45.19
N SER A 74 5.35 33.43 -44.75
CA SER A 74 5.89 33.47 -43.40
C SER A 74 4.86 33.01 -42.37
N SER A 75 5.20 31.97 -41.59
CA SER A 75 4.42 31.54 -40.44
C SER A 75 3.94 32.76 -39.64
N THR A 76 2.64 32.82 -39.39
CA THR A 76 2.02 33.99 -38.75
C THR A 76 2.68 34.20 -37.38
N PRO A 77 2.77 35.45 -36.86
CA PRO A 77 3.40 35.70 -35.57
C PRO A 77 2.80 34.84 -34.44
N ARG A 78 1.51 34.51 -34.54
CA ARG A 78 0.79 33.60 -33.65
C ARG A 78 1.26 32.14 -33.75
N GLU A 79 1.53 31.64 -34.95
CA GLU A 79 2.06 30.28 -35.15
C GLU A 79 3.48 30.15 -34.58
N ARG A 80 4.30 31.20 -34.71
CA ARG A 80 5.64 31.23 -34.11
C ARG A 80 5.58 31.22 -32.59
N GLU A 81 4.66 31.98 -31.99
CA GLU A 81 4.42 31.98 -30.55
C GLU A 81 3.95 30.61 -30.05
N LEU A 82 2.99 29.99 -30.74
CA LEU A 82 2.52 28.63 -30.43
C LEU A 82 3.65 27.59 -30.54
N ALA A 83 4.45 27.65 -31.60
CA ALA A 83 5.59 26.75 -31.78
C ALA A 83 6.63 26.91 -30.65
N ASN A 84 6.90 28.15 -30.24
CA ASN A 84 7.80 28.43 -29.11
C ASN A 84 7.22 27.92 -27.78
N MET A 85 5.92 28.08 -27.54
CA MET A 85 5.27 27.52 -26.35
C MET A 85 5.35 25.99 -26.34
N VAL A 86 5.08 25.33 -27.48
CA VAL A 86 5.17 23.87 -27.60
C VAL A 86 6.62 23.39 -27.40
N LEU A 87 7.61 24.10 -27.93
CA LEU A 87 9.03 23.81 -27.68
C LEU A 87 9.38 23.95 -26.18
N SER A 88 8.88 24.98 -25.50
CA SER A 88 9.11 25.17 -24.07
C SER A 88 8.46 24.06 -23.22
N LEU A 89 7.28 23.59 -23.60
CA LEU A 89 6.59 22.46 -22.96
C LEU A 89 7.33 21.14 -23.21
N LEU A 90 7.92 20.96 -24.38
CA LEU A 90 8.74 19.79 -24.70
C LEU A 90 10.07 19.78 -23.90
N ASP A 91 10.68 20.94 -23.68
CA ASP A 91 11.91 21.05 -22.87
C ASP A 91 11.64 20.92 -21.35
N ALA A 92 10.47 21.36 -20.86
CA ALA A 92 10.08 21.21 -19.46
C ALA A 92 9.94 19.74 -19.00
N ARG A 93 9.90 18.80 -19.96
CA ARG A 93 9.79 17.36 -19.68
C ARG A 93 11.14 16.66 -19.51
N GLN A 94 12.26 17.36 -19.51
CA GLN A 94 13.54 16.74 -19.20
C GLN A 94 13.64 16.54 -17.68
N TRP A 95 13.34 15.33 -17.23
CA TRP A 95 13.56 14.91 -15.85
C TRP A 95 15.07 14.95 -15.61
N ASP A 96 15.49 15.62 -14.53
CA ASP A 96 16.90 15.61 -14.14
C ASP A 96 17.30 14.16 -13.78
N PRO A 97 18.26 13.55 -14.48
CA PRO A 97 18.67 12.18 -14.20
C PRO A 97 19.12 11.99 -12.75
N ALA A 98 19.69 13.01 -12.12
CA ALA A 98 20.05 12.94 -10.70
C ALA A 98 18.81 12.75 -9.81
N GLN A 99 17.71 13.45 -10.09
CA GLN A 99 16.45 13.29 -9.36
C GLN A 99 15.84 11.91 -9.56
N LEU A 100 15.96 11.33 -10.76
CA LEU A 100 15.50 9.96 -11.01
C LEU A 100 16.30 8.94 -10.19
N PHE A 101 17.62 9.11 -10.07
CA PHE A 101 18.44 8.25 -9.21
C PHE A 101 18.09 8.41 -7.73
N GLU A 102 17.95 9.64 -7.23
CA GLU A 102 17.53 9.88 -5.84
C GLU A 102 16.15 9.28 -5.55
N GLN A 103 15.22 9.39 -6.50
CA GLN A 103 13.89 8.80 -6.38
C GLN A 103 13.96 7.27 -6.40
N ALA A 104 14.79 6.67 -7.26
CA ALA A 104 14.98 5.22 -7.30
C ALA A 104 15.60 4.69 -6.01
N ASP A 105 16.59 5.39 -5.45
CA ASP A 105 17.19 5.07 -4.16
C ASP A 105 16.17 5.16 -3.02
N THR A 106 15.34 6.21 -3.03
CA THR A 106 14.25 6.38 -2.07
C THR A 106 13.25 5.23 -2.16
N ILE A 107 12.81 4.86 -3.37
CA ILE A 107 11.89 3.75 -3.59
C ILE A 107 12.52 2.43 -3.11
N SER A 108 13.79 2.19 -3.43
CA SER A 108 14.53 1.01 -2.98
C SER A 108 14.58 0.92 -1.45
N GLY A 109 14.86 2.03 -0.77
CA GLY A 109 14.84 2.10 0.70
C GLY A 109 13.47 1.76 1.28
N LEU A 110 12.40 2.35 0.74
CA LEU A 110 11.03 2.07 1.16
C LEU A 110 10.61 0.61 0.91
N MET A 111 11.07 0.01 -0.19
CA MET A 111 10.81 -1.40 -0.48
C MET A 111 11.50 -2.33 0.54
N GLN A 112 12.73 -2.01 0.93
CA GLN A 112 13.46 -2.77 1.95
C GLN A 112 12.77 -2.66 3.32
N GLU A 113 12.33 -1.46 3.70
CA GLU A 113 11.56 -1.24 4.93
C GLU A 113 10.25 -2.03 4.93
N ARG A 114 9.50 -1.98 3.83
CA ARG A 114 8.26 -2.76 3.65
C ARG A 114 8.52 -4.25 3.82
N GLU A 115 9.58 -4.78 3.23
CA GLU A 115 9.89 -6.21 3.31
C GLU A 115 10.23 -6.63 4.75
N LEU A 116 11.01 -5.82 5.46
CA LEU A 116 11.31 -6.05 6.88
C LEU A 116 10.01 -6.10 7.72
N ILE A 117 9.11 -5.14 7.52
CA ILE A 117 7.83 -5.08 8.23
C ILE A 117 6.99 -6.33 7.94
N LEU A 118 6.92 -6.76 6.68
CA LEU A 118 6.18 -7.97 6.31
C LEU A 118 6.77 -9.22 6.96
N GLN A 119 8.10 -9.32 7.01
CA GLN A 119 8.78 -10.42 7.68
C GLN A 119 8.42 -10.45 9.17
N LEU A 120 8.53 -9.32 9.88
CA LEU A 120 8.19 -9.22 11.29
C LEU A 120 6.74 -9.64 11.57
N PHE A 121 5.79 -9.17 10.76
CA PHE A 121 4.39 -9.57 10.90
C PHE A 121 4.18 -11.07 10.63
N SER A 122 4.93 -11.65 9.70
CA SER A 122 4.86 -13.08 9.39
C SER A 122 5.37 -13.94 10.55
N GLU A 123 6.50 -13.55 11.15
CA GLU A 123 7.12 -14.22 12.28
C GLU A 123 6.22 -14.14 13.52
N GLU A 124 5.67 -12.95 13.81
CA GLU A 124 4.78 -12.76 14.95
C GLU A 124 3.50 -13.60 14.80
N ARG A 125 2.92 -13.63 13.59
CA ARG A 125 1.74 -14.46 13.31
C ARG A 125 2.06 -15.95 13.47
N ALA A 126 3.24 -16.40 13.05
CA ALA A 126 3.67 -17.77 13.24
C ALA A 126 3.86 -18.11 14.73
N ARG A 127 4.47 -17.20 15.50
CA ARG A 127 4.63 -17.33 16.96
C ARG A 127 3.29 -17.48 17.65
N TRP A 128 2.36 -16.55 17.42
CA TRP A 128 1.01 -16.60 17.99
C TRP A 128 0.26 -17.87 17.62
N LYS A 129 0.39 -18.33 16.38
CA LYS A 129 -0.24 -19.59 15.96
C LYS A 129 0.30 -20.77 16.77
N SER A 130 1.63 -20.85 16.96
CA SER A 130 2.27 -21.91 17.73
C SER A 130 1.90 -21.90 19.21
N GLU A 131 1.78 -20.71 19.81
CA GLU A 131 1.39 -20.54 21.20
C GLU A 131 -0.05 -21.00 21.41
N ARG A 132 -0.96 -20.55 20.54
CA ARG A 132 -2.36 -20.98 20.56
C ARG A 132 -2.50 -22.50 20.43
N GLU A 133 -1.78 -23.13 19.50
CA GLU A 133 -1.76 -24.59 19.35
C GLU A 133 -1.16 -25.30 20.59
N GLY A 134 -0.21 -24.66 21.28
CA GLY A 134 0.33 -25.15 22.55
C GLY A 134 -0.70 -25.09 23.67
N TRP A 135 -1.45 -24.00 23.78
CA TRP A 135 -2.54 -23.84 24.75
C TRP A 135 -3.69 -24.81 24.47
N GLU A 136 -4.07 -24.99 23.21
CA GLU A 136 -5.12 -25.93 22.80
C GLU A 136 -4.75 -27.36 23.22
N ARG A 137 -3.55 -27.84 22.88
CA ARG A 137 -3.07 -29.17 23.30
C ARG A 137 -3.01 -29.32 24.82
N SER A 138 -2.60 -28.27 25.52
CA SER A 138 -2.55 -28.29 27.00
C SER A 138 -3.95 -28.37 27.60
N ALA A 139 -4.91 -27.62 27.06
CA ALA A 139 -6.30 -27.67 27.47
C ALA A 139 -6.91 -29.06 27.21
N GLU A 140 -6.67 -29.64 26.03
CA GLU A 140 -7.11 -31.00 25.68
C GLU A 140 -6.50 -32.06 26.63
N ALA A 141 -5.22 -31.93 26.98
CA ALA A 141 -4.57 -32.83 27.93
C ALA A 141 -5.21 -32.76 29.33
N LEU A 142 -5.50 -31.54 29.81
CA LEU A 142 -6.16 -31.33 31.11
C LEU A 142 -7.59 -31.88 31.11
N ILE A 143 -8.35 -31.66 30.03
CA ILE A 143 -9.70 -32.23 29.86
C ILE A 143 -9.62 -33.76 29.86
N SER A 144 -8.67 -34.33 29.11
CA SER A 144 -8.46 -35.79 29.02
C SER A 144 -8.04 -36.40 30.36
N GLN A 145 -7.19 -35.72 31.12
CA GLN A 145 -6.81 -36.14 32.48
C GLN A 145 -8.03 -36.16 33.40
N LYS A 146 -8.79 -35.06 33.45
CA LYS A 146 -10.02 -34.97 34.25
C LYS A 146 -11.02 -36.07 33.86
N MET A 147 -11.21 -36.30 32.56
CA MET A 147 -12.07 -37.36 32.04
C MET A 147 -11.58 -38.77 32.34
N ARG A 148 -10.28 -38.97 32.62
CA ARG A 148 -9.72 -40.27 33.05
C ARG A 148 -9.84 -40.50 34.55
N GLU A 149 -9.73 -39.45 35.36
CA GLU A 149 -9.88 -39.53 36.83
C GLU A 149 -11.33 -39.80 37.26
N VAL A 150 -12.32 -39.23 36.53
CA VAL A 150 -13.76 -39.42 36.82
C VAL A 150 -14.25 -40.89 36.72
N PRO A 151 -13.91 -41.71 35.71
CA PRO A 151 -14.44 -43.06 35.58
C PRO A 151 -13.92 -44.07 36.62
N ASP A 152 -12.80 -43.81 37.29
CA ASP A 152 -12.26 -44.72 38.31
C ASP A 152 -12.91 -44.49 39.69
N ALA A 153 -13.32 -43.26 40.01
CA ALA A 153 -14.07 -42.96 41.24
C ALA A 153 -15.41 -43.72 41.29
N PHE A 154 -16.17 -43.74 40.18
CA PHE A 154 -17.46 -44.44 40.11
C PHE A 154 -17.33 -45.97 40.04
N ARG A 155 -16.25 -46.51 39.47
CA ARG A 155 -16.03 -47.97 39.42
C ARG A 155 -15.64 -48.55 40.78
N THR A 156 -14.90 -47.78 41.58
CA THR A 156 -14.44 -48.23 42.90
C THR A 156 -15.61 -48.31 43.87
N GLU A 157 -16.52 -47.33 43.84
CA GLU A 157 -17.70 -47.30 44.71
C GLU A 157 -18.73 -48.41 44.38
N VAL A 158 -18.93 -48.73 43.10
CA VAL A 158 -19.81 -49.84 42.69
C VAL A 158 -19.23 -51.21 43.07
N ARG A 159 -17.91 -51.40 43.03
CA ARG A 159 -17.27 -52.65 43.51
C ARG A 159 -17.35 -52.83 45.03
N TYR A 160 -17.23 -51.75 45.80
CA TYR A 160 -17.38 -51.81 47.26
C TYR A 160 -18.83 -52.10 47.68
N LEU A 161 -19.83 -51.60 46.94
CA LEU A 161 -21.23 -51.91 47.24
C LEU A 161 -21.64 -53.34 46.84
N LEU A 162 -21.00 -53.93 45.82
CA LEU A 162 -21.24 -55.31 45.37
C LEU A 162 -20.45 -56.37 46.17
N SER A 163 -19.47 -56.00 46.99
CA SER A 163 -18.74 -56.94 47.87
C SER A 163 -19.27 -56.99 49.30
N VAL A 164 -20.23 -56.11 49.64
CA VAL A 164 -20.88 -56.00 50.95
C VAL A 164 -22.25 -56.72 50.97
N TYR A 165 -22.66 -57.32 49.86
CA TYR A 165 -23.78 -58.26 49.74
C TYR A 165 -23.28 -59.63 49.25
#